data_AF-A0A382Q7W2-F1
#
_entry.id   AF-A0A382Q7W2-F1
#
_cell.length_a   1.000
_cell.length_b   1.000
_cell.length_c   1.000
_cell.angle_alpha   90.00
_cell.angle_beta   90.00
_cell.angle_gamma   90.00
#
_symmetry.space_group_name_H-M   'P 1'
#
loop_
_entity.id
_entity.type
_entity.pdbx_description
1 polymer ?
#
loop_
_entity_poly.entity_id
_entity_poly.type
_entity_poly.pdbx_seq_one_letter_code
_entity_poly.pdbx_strand_id
1 'polypeptide(L)'
;KNQDDMNYLILRFGTIFGQSIGMRFHTAINKFCYEISLGKPLTIWKENYEQVRPYLGLDDAIRSIIHFSEKPEHFNQTYNVISGNFKLSEVVKSIEGVVGEIELNMVDTPLLNQFSYDVNDDKGRKVGFKPKDKLEESIEKTLKTLENLK
;
A
#
# COMPACT_ATOMS: atom_id res chain seq x y z
N LYS A 1 3.45 40.12 4.44
CA LYS A 1 3.83 39.23 3.32
C LYS A 1 2.58 38.50 2.90
N ASN A 2 1.99 38.86 1.76
CA ASN A 2 0.74 38.25 1.27
C ASN A 2 0.96 36.75 1.03
N GLN A 3 -0.01 35.97 1.48
CA GLN A 3 0.00 34.51 1.48
C GLN A 3 -0.57 33.94 0.16
N ASP A 4 -0.81 34.81 -0.83
CA ASP A 4 -1.74 34.57 -1.95
C ASP A 4 -1.11 34.17 -3.29
N ASP A 5 0.12 33.63 -3.33
CA ASP A 5 0.77 33.27 -4.62
C ASP A 5 1.48 31.89 -4.64
N MET A 6 1.20 31.02 -3.67
CA MET A 6 1.80 29.68 -3.63
C MET A 6 0.84 28.63 -4.18
N ASN A 7 1.11 28.15 -5.39
CA ASN A 7 0.47 26.96 -5.93
C ASN A 7 0.98 25.71 -5.20
N TYR A 8 0.07 24.94 -4.61
CA TYR A 8 0.41 23.70 -3.89
C TYR A 8 -0.36 22.50 -4.43
N LEU A 9 0.16 21.30 -4.20
CA LEU A 9 -0.54 20.05 -4.48
C LEU A 9 -0.32 19.13 -3.28
N ILE A 10 -1.40 18.73 -2.61
CA ILE A 10 -1.32 17.83 -1.46
C ILE A 10 -1.84 16.46 -1.86
N LEU A 11 -0.94 15.49 -1.91
CA LEU A 11 -1.29 14.08 -2.11
C LEU A 11 -1.17 13.34 -0.78
N ARG A 12 -2.29 12.81 -0.27
CA ARG A 12 -2.35 11.98 0.92
C ARG A 12 -2.26 10.52 0.50
N PHE A 13 -1.06 9.98 0.57
CA PHE A 13 -0.77 8.62 0.14
C PHE A 13 -1.23 7.59 1.16
N GLY A 14 -1.78 6.48 0.64
CA GLY A 14 -1.93 5.24 1.40
C GLY A 14 -0.59 4.61 1.74
N THR A 15 -0.65 3.47 2.44
CA THR A 15 0.53 2.70 2.80
C THR A 15 1.18 2.12 1.54
N ILE A 16 2.44 2.48 1.30
CA ILE A 16 3.15 2.05 0.09
C ILE A 16 3.47 0.56 0.12
N PHE A 17 3.23 -0.12 -1.00
CA PHE A 17 3.71 -1.48 -1.26
C PHE A 17 4.35 -1.59 -2.65
N GLY A 18 5.13 -2.65 -2.84
CA GLY A 18 5.80 -2.94 -4.10
C GLY A 18 7.31 -2.79 -4.04
N GLN A 19 7.94 -3.24 -5.12
CA GLN A 19 9.39 -3.32 -5.25
C GLN A 19 10.03 -1.95 -5.47
N SER A 20 11.10 -1.64 -4.74
CA SER A 20 12.01 -0.55 -5.08
C SER A 20 13.45 -0.89 -4.70
N ILE A 21 14.41 -0.14 -5.23
CA ILE A 21 15.83 -0.28 -4.86
C ILE A 21 16.05 0.05 -3.37
N GLY A 22 15.28 1.00 -2.84
CA GLY A 22 15.31 1.42 -1.44
C GLY A 22 14.10 0.90 -0.65
N MET A 23 13.74 -0.36 -0.84
CA MET A 23 12.52 -0.93 -0.26
C MET A 23 12.55 -0.88 1.26
N ARG A 24 11.44 -0.46 1.86
CA ARG A 24 11.28 -0.49 3.30
C ARG A 24 10.38 -1.66 3.70
N PHE A 25 10.85 -2.48 4.64
CA PHE A 25 10.18 -3.71 5.10
C PHE A 25 9.39 -3.54 6.41
N HIS A 26 8.96 -2.31 6.72
CA HIS A 26 8.14 -2.02 7.90
C HIS A 26 6.64 -2.01 7.58
N THR A 27 6.25 -1.94 6.30
CA THR A 27 4.86 -2.04 5.87
C THR A 27 4.46 -3.51 5.77
N ALA A 28 3.19 -3.82 6.05
CA ALA A 28 2.72 -5.20 6.16
C ALA A 28 3.04 -6.05 4.91
N ILE A 29 2.67 -5.58 3.72
CA ILE A 29 2.86 -6.32 2.46
C ILE A 29 4.35 -6.61 2.20
N ASN A 30 5.21 -5.58 2.24
CA ASN A 30 6.64 -5.77 1.97
C ASN A 30 7.31 -6.63 3.05
N LYS A 31 6.94 -6.43 4.32
CA LYS A 31 7.41 -7.26 5.44
C LYS A 31 7.07 -8.74 5.22
N PHE A 32 5.83 -9.03 4.84
CA PHE A 32 5.39 -10.41 4.62
C PHE A 32 6.09 -11.05 3.43
N CYS A 33 6.27 -10.31 2.32
CA CYS A 33 7.07 -10.81 1.20
C CYS A 33 8.49 -11.18 1.66
N TYR A 34 9.11 -10.34 2.48
CA TYR A 34 10.44 -10.61 3.04
C TYR A 34 10.48 -11.84 3.97
N GLU A 35 9.52 -11.99 4.88
CA GLU A 35 9.42 -13.16 5.76
C GLU A 35 9.28 -14.46 4.95
N ILE A 36 8.44 -14.45 3.92
CA ILE A 36 8.22 -15.60 3.03
C ILE A 36 9.46 -15.94 2.21
N SER A 37 10.14 -14.94 1.65
CA SER A 37 11.39 -15.15 0.92
C SER A 37 12.46 -15.79 1.80
N LEU A 38 12.44 -15.54 3.13
CA LEU A 38 13.32 -16.20 4.10
C LEU A 38 12.81 -17.56 4.60
N GLY A 39 11.63 -18.03 4.15
CA GLY A 39 11.00 -19.26 4.63
C GLY A 39 10.52 -19.18 6.08
N LYS A 40 10.16 -17.98 6.56
CA LYS A 40 9.64 -17.77 7.92
C LYS A 40 8.10 -17.69 7.90
N PRO A 41 7.42 -18.13 8.99
CA PRO A 41 5.99 -17.93 9.13
C PRO A 41 5.63 -16.45 9.22
N LEU A 42 4.45 -16.09 8.73
CA LEU A 42 3.93 -14.73 8.87
C LEU A 42 3.46 -14.49 10.29
N THR A 43 4.05 -13.53 10.98
CA THR A 43 3.56 -13.12 12.31
C THR A 43 2.45 -12.09 12.17
N ILE A 44 1.24 -12.48 12.58
CA ILE A 44 0.02 -11.68 12.45
C ILE A 44 -0.61 -11.48 13.82
N TRP A 45 -1.00 -10.25 14.10
CA TRP A 45 -1.79 -9.94 15.30
C TRP A 45 -3.25 -10.26 15.02
N LYS A 46 -3.85 -11.14 15.84
CA LYS A 46 -5.23 -11.63 15.64
C LYS A 46 -6.23 -10.49 15.46
N GLU A 47 -6.10 -9.44 16.28
CA GLU A 47 -6.98 -8.26 16.26
C GLU A 47 -6.83 -7.40 14.98
N ASN A 48 -5.71 -7.51 14.26
CA ASN A 48 -5.48 -6.78 13.00
C ASN A 48 -5.95 -7.55 11.76
N TYR A 49 -6.27 -8.84 11.88
CA TYR A 49 -6.49 -9.71 10.73
C TYR A 49 -7.64 -9.25 9.83
N GLU A 50 -8.73 -8.76 10.43
CA GLU A 50 -9.89 -8.24 9.71
C GLU A 50 -9.89 -6.73 9.53
N GLN A 51 -8.82 -6.04 9.95
CA GLN A 51 -8.75 -4.59 9.83
C GLN A 51 -8.39 -4.15 8.41
N VAL A 52 -9.07 -3.10 7.96
CA VAL A 52 -8.83 -2.45 6.67
C VAL A 52 -7.77 -1.35 6.82
N ARG A 53 -6.93 -1.23 5.79
CA ARG A 53 -6.01 -0.11 5.60
C ARG A 53 -6.01 0.35 4.15
N PRO A 54 -5.77 1.65 3.90
CA PRO A 54 -5.50 2.16 2.57
C PRO A 54 -4.08 1.78 2.12
N TYR A 55 -3.98 1.17 0.95
CA TYR A 55 -2.72 0.79 0.33
C TYR A 55 -2.55 1.49 -1.02
N LEU A 56 -1.31 1.81 -1.38
CA LEU A 56 -0.95 2.46 -2.63
C LEU A 56 0.26 1.74 -3.23
N GLY A 57 0.09 1.17 -4.41
CA GLY A 57 1.20 0.58 -5.15
C GLY A 57 2.20 1.64 -5.55
N LEU A 58 3.48 1.28 -5.59
CA LEU A 58 4.55 2.23 -5.86
C LEU A 58 4.43 2.89 -7.25
N ASP A 59 4.07 2.11 -8.27
CA ASP A 59 3.92 2.64 -9.63
C ASP A 59 2.70 3.57 -9.68
N ASP A 60 1.61 3.24 -8.99
CA ASP A 60 0.46 4.13 -8.82
C ASP A 60 0.82 5.42 -8.10
N ALA A 61 1.69 5.38 -7.08
CA ALA A 61 2.18 6.57 -6.40
C ALA A 61 2.92 7.50 -7.37
N ILE A 62 3.83 6.95 -8.20
CA ILE A 62 4.57 7.70 -9.21
C ILE A 62 3.62 8.27 -10.27
N ARG A 63 2.69 7.45 -10.78
CA ARG A 63 1.69 7.88 -11.76
C ARG A 63 0.78 8.97 -11.21
N SER A 64 0.47 8.95 -9.91
CA SER A 64 -0.32 9.99 -9.27
C SER A 64 0.40 11.34 -9.29
N ILE A 65 1.69 11.37 -8.97
CA ILE A 65 2.50 12.60 -8.95
C ILE A 65 2.50 13.22 -10.34
N ILE A 66 2.75 12.40 -11.38
CA ILE A 66 2.74 12.85 -12.77
C ILE A 66 1.35 13.39 -13.14
N HIS A 67 0.29 12.58 -12.98
CA HIS A 67 -1.09 12.94 -13.34
C HIS A 67 -1.54 14.27 -12.72
N PHE A 68 -1.27 14.47 -11.43
CA PHE A 68 -1.73 15.65 -10.73
C PHE A 68 -0.84 16.88 -10.97
N SER A 69 0.45 16.71 -11.24
CA SER A 69 1.37 17.84 -11.48
C SER A 69 1.31 18.39 -12.91
N GLU A 70 0.86 17.60 -13.89
CA GLU A 70 0.81 18.01 -15.30
C GLU A 70 -0.19 19.12 -15.60
N LYS A 71 -1.21 19.32 -14.76
CA LYS A 71 -2.33 20.21 -15.06
C LYS A 71 -2.59 21.25 -13.98
N PRO A 72 -2.61 22.55 -14.31
CA PRO A 72 -2.87 23.63 -13.35
C PRO A 72 -4.20 23.48 -12.58
N GLU A 73 -5.23 22.88 -13.18
CA GLU A 73 -6.54 22.69 -12.51
C GLU A 73 -6.50 21.77 -11.28
N HIS A 74 -5.42 21.01 -11.09
CA HIS A 74 -5.23 20.14 -9.92
C HIS A 74 -4.54 20.84 -8.76
N PHE A 75 -3.99 22.04 -8.96
CA PHE A 75 -3.29 22.77 -7.90
C PHE A 75 -4.28 23.42 -6.92
N ASN A 76 -3.77 23.72 -5.73
CA ASN A 76 -4.47 24.21 -4.56
C ASN A 76 -5.54 23.24 -4.06
N GLN A 77 -5.27 21.94 -4.23
CA GLN A 77 -6.16 20.86 -3.85
C GLN A 77 -5.44 19.81 -3.01
N THR A 78 -6.25 19.10 -2.22
CA THR A 78 -5.85 17.85 -1.56
C THR A 78 -6.54 16.66 -2.21
N TYR A 79 -5.79 15.59 -2.46
CA TYR A 79 -6.29 14.31 -2.97
C TYR A 79 -5.83 13.16 -2.08
N ASN A 80 -6.75 12.27 -1.74
CA ASN A 80 -6.37 10.95 -1.22
C ASN A 80 -5.99 10.07 -2.41
N VAL A 81 -4.88 9.35 -2.29
CA VAL A 81 -4.36 8.50 -3.37
C VAL A 81 -4.10 7.12 -2.79
N ILE A 82 -4.88 6.16 -3.27
CA ILE A 82 -4.78 4.75 -2.91
C ILE A 82 -4.96 3.89 -4.16
N SER A 83 -4.38 2.70 -4.17
CA SER A 83 -4.71 1.66 -5.14
C SER A 83 -5.95 0.88 -4.70
N GLY A 84 -6.11 0.71 -3.38
CA GLY A 84 -7.30 0.10 -2.79
C GLY A 84 -7.28 0.16 -1.26
N ASN A 85 -8.46 -0.07 -0.67
CA ASN A 85 -8.58 -0.37 0.75
C ASN A 85 -8.60 -1.90 0.87
N PHE A 86 -7.68 -2.47 1.64
CA PHE A 86 -7.58 -3.92 1.81
C PHE A 86 -7.55 -4.29 3.29
N LYS A 87 -8.23 -5.38 3.61
CA LYS A 87 -8.06 -6.09 4.87
C LYS A 87 -6.72 -6.79 4.92
N LEU A 88 -6.19 -7.01 6.12
CA LEU A 88 -5.00 -7.84 6.29
C LEU A 88 -5.24 -9.28 5.80
N SER A 89 -6.44 -9.84 6.01
CA SER A 89 -6.84 -11.15 5.49
C SER A 89 -6.87 -11.22 3.96
N GLU A 90 -7.22 -10.13 3.27
CA GLU A 90 -7.15 -10.05 1.81
C GLU A 90 -5.70 -10.00 1.30
N VAL A 91 -4.81 -9.34 2.04
CA VAL A 91 -3.36 -9.35 1.76
C VAL A 91 -2.81 -10.77 1.91
N VAL A 92 -3.12 -11.44 3.02
CA VAL A 92 -2.70 -12.83 3.26
C VAL A 92 -3.19 -13.76 2.16
N LYS A 93 -4.48 -13.67 1.80
CA LYS A 93 -5.05 -14.47 0.71
C LYS A 93 -4.38 -14.18 -0.64
N SER A 94 -4.03 -12.93 -0.92
CA SER A 94 -3.33 -12.56 -2.15
C SER A 94 -1.92 -13.16 -2.19
N ILE A 95 -1.25 -13.23 -1.04
CA ILE A 95 0.04 -13.90 -0.91
C ILE A 95 -0.11 -15.40 -1.14
N GLU A 96 -1.08 -16.04 -0.48
CA GLU A 96 -1.36 -17.48 -0.64
C GLU A 96 -1.67 -17.85 -2.10
N GLY A 97 -2.35 -16.97 -2.84
CA GLY A 97 -2.58 -17.13 -4.28
C GLY A 97 -1.30 -17.20 -5.11
N VAL A 98 -0.23 -16.55 -4.65
CA VAL A 98 1.07 -16.50 -5.35
C VAL A 98 2.00 -17.65 -4.93
N VAL A 99 2.09 -17.95 -3.63
CA VAL A 99 3.10 -18.91 -3.11
C VAL A 99 2.52 -20.23 -2.62
N GLY A 100 1.20 -20.38 -2.61
CA GLY A 100 0.51 -21.51 -1.97
C GLY A 100 0.28 -21.28 -0.48
N GLU A 101 -0.06 -22.36 0.23
CA GLU A 101 -0.35 -22.30 1.67
C GLU A 101 0.87 -21.79 2.47
N ILE A 102 0.61 -20.85 3.39
CA ILE A 102 1.64 -20.25 4.23
C ILE A 102 1.36 -20.51 5.71
N GLU A 103 2.42 -20.70 6.49
CA GLU A 103 2.30 -20.84 7.93
C GLU A 103 2.03 -19.47 8.58
N LEU A 104 0.91 -19.37 9.30
CA LEU A 104 0.52 -18.16 10.03
C LEU A 104 0.80 -18.33 11.54
N ASN A 105 1.65 -17.48 12.08
CA ASN A 105 1.85 -17.35 13.52
C ASN A 105 0.94 -16.24 14.08
N MET A 106 -0.25 -16.65 14.53
CA MET A 106 -1.27 -15.75 15.06
C MET A 106 -0.99 -15.42 16.53
N VAL A 107 -0.46 -14.22 16.80
CA VAL A 107 -0.13 -13.79 18.15
C VAL A 107 -1.23 -12.93 18.76
N ASP A 108 -1.39 -13.08 20.07
CA ASP A 108 -2.33 -12.33 20.89
C ASP A 108 -1.58 -11.21 21.59
N THR A 109 -1.80 -9.97 21.18
CA THR A 109 -1.14 -8.80 21.74
C THR A 109 -2.11 -7.63 21.63
N PRO A 110 -2.38 -6.90 22.73
CA PRO A 110 -3.34 -5.81 22.72
C PRO A 110 -2.89 -4.70 21.76
N LEU A 111 -3.75 -4.35 20.81
CA LEU A 111 -3.55 -3.20 19.94
C LEU A 111 -3.76 -1.90 20.71
N LEU A 112 -2.67 -1.23 21.08
CA LEU A 112 -2.73 0.15 21.52
C LEU A 112 -2.94 1.07 20.30
N ASN A 113 -4.15 1.60 20.14
CA ASN A 113 -4.48 2.72 19.27
C ASN A 113 -4.38 2.49 17.74
N GLN A 114 -4.60 1.26 17.26
CA GLN A 114 -4.74 1.00 15.81
C GLN A 114 -6.20 0.79 15.42
N PHE A 115 -6.78 1.78 14.75
CA PHE A 115 -8.16 1.71 14.25
C PHE A 115 -8.19 1.25 12.79
N SER A 116 -9.20 0.46 12.44
CA SER A 116 -9.56 0.18 11.05
C SER A 116 -10.20 1.40 10.41
N TYR A 117 -9.84 1.71 9.16
CA TYR A 117 -10.47 2.79 8.41
C TYR A 117 -10.30 2.61 6.91
N ASP A 118 -11.27 3.16 6.19
CA ASP A 118 -11.29 3.20 4.73
C ASP A 118 -11.02 4.64 4.27
N VAL A 119 -10.35 4.78 3.13
CA VAL A 119 -10.12 6.08 2.51
C VAL A 119 -10.92 6.18 1.22
N ASN A 120 -11.66 7.28 1.07
CA ASN A 120 -12.33 7.64 -0.17
C ASN A 120 -11.36 8.41 -1.09
N ASP A 121 -11.19 7.95 -2.33
CA ASP A 121 -10.37 8.56 -3.38
C ASP A 121 -11.17 9.09 -4.58
N ASP A 122 -12.51 9.21 -4.45
CA ASP A 122 -13.42 9.61 -5.53
C ASP A 122 -13.03 10.94 -6.16
N LYS A 123 -12.50 11.88 -5.36
CA LYS A 123 -12.03 13.17 -5.85
C LYS A 123 -10.94 13.01 -6.91
N GLY A 124 -9.98 12.10 -6.70
CA GLY A 124 -8.94 11.78 -7.68
C GLY A 124 -9.51 11.05 -8.90
N ARG A 125 -10.43 10.11 -8.67
CA ARG A 125 -11.10 9.36 -9.75
C ARG A 125 -11.90 10.27 -10.69
N LYS A 126 -12.62 11.24 -10.14
CA LYS A 126 -13.44 12.22 -10.90
C LYS A 126 -12.60 13.08 -11.85
N VAL A 127 -11.35 13.36 -11.50
CA VAL A 127 -10.42 14.10 -12.37
C VAL A 127 -9.56 13.18 -13.24
N GLY A 128 -9.96 11.91 -13.37
CA GLY A 128 -9.40 10.96 -14.33
C GLY A 128 -8.23 10.13 -13.82
N PHE A 129 -7.78 10.30 -12.57
CA PHE A 129 -6.73 9.44 -12.03
C PHE A 129 -7.28 8.01 -11.86
N LYS A 130 -6.58 7.03 -12.42
CA LYS A 130 -6.96 5.61 -12.34
C LYS A 130 -5.75 4.77 -11.90
N PRO A 131 -5.72 4.36 -10.62
CA PRO A 131 -4.92 3.27 -10.09
C PRO A 131 -4.98 2.02 -10.95
N LYS A 132 -3.84 1.35 -11.07
CA LYS A 132 -3.60 0.22 -11.99
C LYS A 132 -2.83 -0.90 -11.30
N ASP A 133 -2.06 -0.58 -10.27
CA ASP A 133 -1.36 -1.59 -9.50
C ASP A 133 -2.34 -2.55 -8.86
N LYS A 134 -2.10 -3.83 -9.11
CA LYS A 134 -2.81 -4.92 -8.45
C LYS A 134 -1.93 -5.48 -7.35
N LEU A 135 -2.57 -5.80 -6.23
CA LEU A 135 -1.91 -6.31 -5.04
C LEU A 135 -1.14 -7.60 -5.35
N GLU A 136 -1.81 -8.58 -5.95
CA GLU A 136 -1.25 -9.90 -6.30
C GLU A 136 -0.06 -9.78 -7.27
N GLU A 137 -0.20 -9.04 -8.37
CA GLU A 137 0.89 -8.81 -9.34
C GLU A 137 2.10 -8.10 -8.69
N SER A 138 1.86 -7.21 -7.73
CA SER A 138 2.93 -6.49 -7.03
C SER A 138 3.63 -7.39 -6.00
N ILE A 139 2.89 -8.28 -5.33
CA ILE A 139 3.42 -9.30 -4.44
C ILE A 139 4.33 -10.25 -5.24
N GLU A 140 3.86 -10.75 -6.38
CA GLU A 140 4.64 -11.64 -7.25
C GLU A 140 5.98 -11.01 -7.67
N LYS A 141 5.94 -9.76 -8.17
CA LYS A 141 7.17 -9.02 -8.53
C LYS A 141 8.11 -8.83 -7.33
N THR A 142 7.56 -8.52 -6.17
CA THR A 142 8.35 -8.30 -4.94
C THR A 142 9.02 -9.60 -4.51
N LEU A 143 8.29 -10.72 -4.47
CA LEU A 143 8.84 -12.03 -4.11
C LEU A 143 9.92 -12.49 -5.09
N LYS A 144 9.71 -12.32 -6.39
CA LYS A 144 10.71 -12.62 -7.43
C LYS A 144 12.01 -11.84 -7.22
N THR A 145 11.92 -10.60 -6.77
CA THR A 145 13.10 -9.77 -6.46
C THR A 145 13.90 -10.33 -5.28
N LEU A 146 13.20 -10.96 -4.35
CA LEU A 146 13.75 -11.45 -3.09
C LEU A 146 14.09 -12.96 -3.15
N GLU A 147 13.94 -13.61 -4.31
CA GLU A 147 14.07 -15.06 -4.47
C GLU A 147 15.47 -15.60 -4.09
N ASN A 148 16.51 -14.78 -4.28
CA ASN A 148 17.91 -15.14 -4.02
C ASN A 148 18.40 -14.77 -2.62
N LEU A 149 17.49 -14.50 -1.67
CA LEU A 149 17.86 -14.20 -0.28
C LEU A 149 18.10 -15.44 0.59
N LYS A 150 17.83 -16.64 0.08
CA LYS A 150 18.11 -17.91 0.77
C LYS A 150 19.53 -18.40 0.54
#